data_AF-A0A656Z784-F1
#
_entry.id   AF-A0A656Z784-F1
#
_cell.length_a   1.000
_cell.length_b   1.000
_cell.length_c   1.000
_cell.angle_alpha   90.00
_cell.angle_beta   90.00
_cell.angle_gamma   90.00
#
_symmetry.space_group_name_H-M   'P 1'
#
loop_
_entity.id
_entity.type
_entity.pdbx_description
1 polymer ?
#
loop_
_entity_poly.entity_id
_entity_poly.type
_entity_poly.pdbx_seq_one_letter_code
_entity_poly.pdbx_strand_id
1 'polypeptide(L)'
;MQSGGATDLGIEAAKAGLGILYLFEDWLTADFQTGALSPIMEDWWLRFSGPFLYYPGRRLVPSPLRAFIDFVRAMPQPGLAKDTDRQTGG
;
A
#
# COMPACT_ATOMS: atom_id res chain seq x y z
N MET A 1 -3.97 -7.47 6.97
CA MET A 1 -4.18 -7.85 5.56
C MET A 1 -3.33 -9.09 5.33
N GLN A 2 -3.86 -10.18 4.78
CA GLN A 2 -3.09 -11.42 4.61
C GLN A 2 -2.45 -11.41 3.22
N SER A 3 -1.14 -11.53 3.16
CA SER A 3 -0.38 -11.70 1.92
C SER A 3 -0.67 -13.07 1.29
N GLY A 4 -0.43 -13.21 -0.01
CA GLY A 4 -0.58 -14.49 -0.71
C GLY A 4 0.61 -15.42 -0.45
N GLY A 5 0.46 -16.74 -0.64
CA GLY A 5 1.50 -17.71 -0.27
C GLY A 5 2.88 -17.52 -0.95
N ALA A 6 2.92 -16.98 -2.17
CA ALA A 6 4.20 -16.64 -2.83
C ALA A 6 4.89 -15.44 -2.16
N THR A 7 4.10 -14.49 -1.65
CA THR A 7 4.58 -13.31 -0.92
C THR A 7 5.12 -13.73 0.45
N ASP A 8 4.39 -14.57 1.18
CA ASP A 8 4.82 -15.07 2.49
C ASP A 8 6.19 -15.78 2.40
N LEU A 9 6.38 -16.60 1.37
CA LEU A 9 7.66 -17.25 1.10
C LEU A 9 8.80 -16.24 0.88
N GLY A 10 8.53 -15.16 0.13
CA GLY A 10 9.52 -14.11 -0.12
C GLY A 10 9.93 -13.36 1.15
N ILE A 11 8.96 -13.09 2.05
CA ILE A 11 9.21 -12.44 3.35
C ILE A 11 10.11 -13.31 4.22
N GLU A 12 9.77 -14.60 4.37
CA GLU A 12 10.56 -15.51 5.19
C GLU A 12 11.97 -15.74 4.62
N ALA A 13 12.11 -15.79 3.30
CA ALA A 13 13.42 -15.89 2.66
C ALA A 13 14.33 -14.67 2.95
N ALA A 14 13.77 -13.46 2.92
CA ALA A 14 14.54 -12.26 3.24
C ALA A 14 14.88 -12.15 4.73
N LYS A 15 13.98 -12.56 5.63
CA LYS A 15 14.26 -12.68 7.07
C LYS A 15 15.37 -13.68 7.36
N ALA A 16 15.49 -14.73 6.54
CA ALA A 16 16.60 -15.67 6.57
C ALA A 16 17.92 -15.13 5.95
N GLY A 17 17.94 -13.88 5.47
CA GLY A 17 19.13 -13.24 4.90
C GLY A 17 19.45 -13.66 3.45
N LEU A 18 18.50 -14.26 2.74
CA LEU A 18 18.71 -14.76 1.38
C LEU A 18 18.67 -13.66 0.30
N GLY A 19 18.26 -12.43 0.65
CA GLY A 19 18.24 -11.32 -0.29
C GLY A 19 17.36 -10.15 0.14
N ILE A 20 17.05 -9.29 -0.85
CA ILE A 20 16.21 -8.10 -0.72
C ILE A 20 14.88 -8.37 -1.44
N LEU A 21 13.80 -7.82 -0.89
CA LEU A 21 12.47 -7.91 -1.49
C LEU A 21 11.83 -6.51 -1.61
N TYR A 22 10.87 -6.37 -2.50
CA TYR A 22 10.10 -5.14 -2.69
C TYR A 22 8.61 -5.48 -2.75
N LEU A 23 7.85 -5.05 -1.75
CA LEU A 23 6.42 -5.34 -1.56
C LEU A 23 5.70 -4.11 -0.96
N PHE A 24 4.39 -4.22 -0.76
CA PHE A 24 3.61 -3.21 -0.05
C PHE A 24 4.09 -3.05 1.41
N GLU A 25 4.35 -1.80 1.81
CA GLU A 25 4.86 -1.41 3.12
C GLU A 25 3.98 -1.94 4.28
N ASP A 26 2.65 -1.88 4.13
CA ASP A 26 1.69 -2.35 5.13
C ASP A 26 1.89 -3.85 5.48
N TRP A 27 2.43 -4.64 4.56
CA TRP A 27 2.69 -6.07 4.80
C TRP A 27 3.99 -6.30 5.57
N LEU A 28 4.95 -5.37 5.48
CA LEU A 28 6.26 -5.46 6.13
C LEU A 28 6.33 -4.68 7.45
N THR A 29 5.31 -3.86 7.74
CA THR A 29 5.28 -2.96 8.90
C THR A 29 5.59 -3.68 10.21
N ALA A 30 5.06 -4.89 10.42
CA ALA A 30 5.34 -5.68 11.62
C ALA A 30 6.80 -6.16 11.69
N ASP A 31 7.36 -6.62 10.58
CA ASP A 31 8.76 -7.05 10.52
C ASP A 31 9.73 -5.87 10.66
N PHE A 32 9.38 -4.67 10.17
CA PHE A 32 10.15 -3.45 10.43
C PHE A 32 10.10 -3.03 11.90
N GLN A 33 8.92 -3.06 12.53
CA GLN A 33 8.77 -2.71 13.96
C GLN A 33 9.55 -3.63 14.89
N THR A 34 9.68 -4.91 14.51
CA THR A 34 10.45 -5.90 15.28
C THR A 34 11.94 -5.89 14.96
N GLY A 35 12.36 -5.19 13.90
CA GLY A 35 13.74 -5.20 13.39
C GLY A 35 14.12 -6.50 12.67
N ALA A 36 13.16 -7.37 12.37
CA ALA A 36 13.39 -8.59 11.58
C ALA A 36 13.75 -8.28 10.11
N LEU A 37 13.26 -7.14 9.60
CA LEU A 37 13.65 -6.57 8.32
C LEU A 37 14.14 -5.14 8.51
N SER A 38 15.09 -4.71 7.66
CA SER A 38 15.55 -3.33 7.62
C SER A 38 15.08 -2.65 6.33
N PRO A 39 14.46 -1.46 6.39
CA PRO A 39 14.19 -0.67 5.21
C PRO A 39 15.52 -0.24 4.57
N ILE A 40 15.57 -0.20 3.24
CA ILE A 40 16.71 0.29 2.47
C ILE A 40 16.22 1.15 1.31
N MET A 41 17.00 2.17 0.94
CA MET A 41 16.71 3.07 -0.18
C MET A 41 15.30 3.69 -0.12
N GLU A 42 14.85 4.13 1.06
CA GLU A 42 13.50 4.69 1.25
C GLU A 42 13.19 5.85 0.31
N ASP A 43 14.20 6.66 -0.06
CA ASP A 43 14.07 7.75 -1.03
C ASP A 43 13.61 7.30 -2.43
N TRP A 44 13.74 6.01 -2.73
CA TRP A 44 13.38 5.41 -4.03
C TRP A 44 12.05 4.67 -4.01
N TRP A 45 11.36 4.62 -2.88
CA TRP A 45 10.13 3.86 -2.74
C TRP A 45 8.99 4.54 -3.50
N LEU A 46 8.24 3.75 -4.26
CA LEU A 46 7.06 4.26 -4.95
C LEU A 46 5.96 4.53 -3.93
N ARG A 47 5.55 5.79 -3.80
CA ARG A 47 4.36 6.13 -3.02
C ARG A 47 3.11 5.76 -3.81
N PHE A 48 2.33 4.86 -3.25
CA PHE A 48 1.05 4.44 -3.82
C PHE A 48 -0.09 5.28 -3.21
N SER A 49 -0.90 5.92 -4.04
CA SER A 49 -2.01 6.78 -3.59
C SER A 49 -3.23 6.00 -3.07
N GLY A 50 -3.13 4.67 -3.02
CA GLY A 50 -4.19 3.78 -2.55
C GLY A 50 -4.93 3.06 -3.69
N PRO A 51 -5.72 2.03 -3.34
CA PRO A 51 -6.43 1.22 -4.32
C PRO A 51 -7.55 2.01 -5.00
N PHE A 52 -7.73 1.79 -6.30
CA PHE A 52 -8.82 2.38 -7.08
C PHE A 52 -9.99 1.41 -7.21
N LEU A 53 -11.21 1.88 -6.91
CA LEU A 53 -12.44 1.13 -7.19
C LEU A 53 -12.87 1.37 -8.64
N TYR A 54 -12.66 0.38 -9.50
CA TYR A 54 -13.11 0.42 -10.90
C TYR A 54 -14.51 -0.21 -11.06
N TYR A 55 -15.42 0.47 -11.74
CA TYR A 55 -16.72 -0.06 -12.15
C TYR A 55 -17.12 0.47 -13.55
N PRO A 56 -17.73 -0.36 -14.41
CA PRO A 56 -18.16 0.04 -15.74
C PRO A 56 -19.44 0.90 -15.69
N GLY A 57 -19.53 1.93 -16.52
CA GLY A 57 -20.75 2.74 -16.70
C GLY A 57 -20.90 3.90 -15.71
N ARG A 58 -20.36 5.07 -16.05
CA ARG A 58 -20.45 6.29 -15.22
C ARG A 58 -21.84 6.95 -15.22
N ARG A 59 -22.73 6.56 -16.13
CA ARG A 59 -23.99 7.28 -16.41
C ARG A 59 -25.21 6.73 -15.66
N LEU A 60 -25.21 5.44 -15.30
CA LEU A 60 -26.30 4.77 -14.59
C LEU A 60 -25.69 3.86 -13.51
N VAL A 61 -25.28 4.44 -12.38
CA VAL A 61 -24.80 3.67 -11.23
C VAL A 61 -26.03 3.20 -10.44
N PRO A 62 -26.31 1.88 -10.33
CA PRO A 62 -27.43 1.37 -9.55
C PRO A 62 -27.34 1.80 -8.08
N SER A 63 -28.48 2.05 -7.42
CA SER A 63 -28.51 2.52 -6.02
C SER A 63 -27.67 1.69 -5.05
N PRO A 64 -27.65 0.35 -5.10
CA PRO A 64 -26.80 -0.46 -4.21
C PRO A 64 -25.30 -0.20 -4.42
N LEU A 65 -24.87 -0.06 -5.68
CA LEU A 65 -23.46 0.22 -6.00
C LEU A 65 -23.08 1.64 -5.54
N ARG A 66 -24.00 2.60 -5.66
CA ARG A 66 -23.77 3.96 -5.16
C ARG A 66 -23.60 3.98 -3.64
N ALA A 67 -24.48 3.31 -2.90
CA ALA A 67 -24.35 3.16 -1.45
C ALA A 67 -23.02 2.51 -1.06
N PHE A 68 -22.57 1.49 -1.79
CA PHE A 68 -21.26 0.87 -1.59
C PHE A 68 -20.09 1.82 -1.88
N ILE A 69 -20.13 2.57 -2.99
CA ILE A 69 -19.11 3.57 -3.32
C ILE A 69 -19.02 4.64 -2.23
N ASP A 70 -20.17 5.15 -1.75
CA ASP A 70 -20.21 6.17 -0.71
C ASP A 70 -19.67 5.62 0.62
N PHE A 71 -19.98 4.36 0.96
CA PHE A 71 -19.38 3.66 2.10
C PHE A 71 -17.85 3.55 1.97
N VAL A 72 -17.34 3.14 0.81
CA VAL A 72 -15.88 3.03 0.57
C VAL A 72 -15.19 4.39 0.66
N ARG A 73 -15.83 5.46 0.16
CA ARG A 73 -15.31 6.84 0.25
C ARG A 73 -15.28 7.39 1.66
N ALA A 74 -16.19 6.94 2.53
CA ALA A 74 -16.23 7.34 3.94
C ALA A 74 -15.15 6.63 4.78
N MET A 75 -14.53 5.56 4.27
CA MET A 75 -13.44 4.89 4.98
C MET A 75 -12.19 5.78 5.02
N PRO A 76 -11.47 5.81 6.17
CA PRO A 76 -10.18 6.50 6.27
C PRO A 76 -9.27 6.01 5.15
N GLN A 77 -8.76 6.93 4.32
CA GLN A 77 -7.80 6.58 3.28
C GLN A 77 -6.46 6.25 3.96
N PRO A 78 -5.96 5.01 3.87
CA PRO A 78 -4.62 4.70 4.34
C PRO A 78 -3.61 5.43 3.45
N GLY A 79 -2.72 6.24 4.04
CA GLY A 79 -1.52 6.72 3.35
C GLY A 79 -1.55 8.11 2.71
N LEU A 80 -2.57 8.95 2.91
CA LEU A 80 -2.55 10.34 2.42
C LEU A 80 -1.91 11.32 3.42
N ALA A 81 -0.70 10.99 3.89
CA ALA A 81 0.16 11.97 4.55
C ALA A 81 0.72 12.93 3.49
N LYS A 82 0.45 14.21 3.68
CA LYS A 82 0.77 15.30 2.75
C LYS A 82 2.27 15.60 2.76
N ASP A 83 3.01 15.21 1.72
CA ASP A 83 4.28 15.86 1.38
C ASP A 83 4.00 16.97 0.35
N THR A 84 3.49 18.09 0.85
CA THR A 84 3.60 19.39 0.17
C THR A 84 4.80 20.12 0.77
N ASP A 85 6.01 19.62 0.56
CA ASP A 85 7.23 20.47 0.71
C ASP A 85 8.49 19.80 0.13
N ARG A 86 8.59 19.71 -1.21
CA ARG A 86 9.90 19.45 -1.88
C ARG A 86 9.94 19.93 -3.33
N GLN A 87 9.23 21.03 -3.63
CA GLN A 87 9.47 21.81 -4.84
C GLN A 87 9.89 23.23 -4.43
N THR A 88 11.15 23.42 -4.05
CA THR A 88 11.94 24.65 -4.31
C THR A 88 13.40 24.34 -3.99
N GLY A 89 14.30 24.55 -4.95
CA GLY A 89 15.74 24.53 -4.72
C GLY A 89 16.53 23.96 -5.90
N GLY A 90 16.53 24.69 -7.02
CA GLY A 90 17.60 24.64 -8.02
C GLY A 90 18.68 25.65 -7.70
#